data_AF-A0A940VWZ0-F1
#
_entry.id   AF-A0A940VWZ0-F1
#
_cell.length_a   1.000
_cell.length_b   1.000
_cell.length_c   1.000
_cell.angle_alpha   90.00
_cell.angle_beta   90.00
_cell.angle_gamma   90.00
#
_symmetry.space_group_name_H-M   'P 1'
#
loop_
_entity.id
_entity.type
_entity.pdbx_description
1 polymer ?
#
loop_
_entity_poly.entity_id
_entity_poly.type
_entity_poly.pdbx_seq_one_letter_code
_entity_poly.pdbx_strand_id
1 'polypeptide(L)'
;IQDMDANLSQRGLSLDKYLGYMNTDLAGLRDRYRPAALEEVRTELTLEAIVKAEALAVSDEEYSEEVDKMAKAYKMPDSELKKMLADKRHAEAVKETILRRKAAQFITDSAVKA
;
A
#
# COMPACT_ATOMS: atom_id res chain seq x y z
N ILE A 1 -13.42 -2.26 -0.75
CA ILE A 1 -14.85 -2.07 -1.12
C ILE A 1 -15.06 -0.74 -1.83
N GLN A 2 -14.53 0.39 -1.32
CA GLN A 2 -14.60 1.68 -2.01
C GLN A 2 -13.97 1.64 -3.41
N ASP A 3 -12.81 1.00 -3.58
CA ASP A 3 -12.21 0.84 -4.91
C ASP A 3 -13.08 -0.01 -5.84
N MET A 4 -13.78 -1.01 -5.32
CA MET A 4 -14.70 -1.82 -6.11
C MET A 4 -15.87 -0.97 -6.59
N ASP A 5 -16.46 -0.16 -5.71
CA ASP A 5 -17.55 0.76 -6.07
C ASP A 5 -17.11 1.81 -7.10
N ALA A 6 -15.90 2.36 -6.96
CA ALA A 6 -15.32 3.28 -7.93
C ALA A 6 -15.13 2.62 -9.31
N ASN A 7 -14.58 1.40 -9.35
CA ASN A 7 -14.40 0.63 -10.58
C ASN A 7 -15.74 0.24 -11.24
N LEU A 8 -16.73 -0.12 -10.43
CA LEU A 8 -18.07 -0.47 -10.90
C LEU A 8 -18.77 0.77 -11.47
N SER A 9 -18.68 1.91 -10.78
CA SER A 9 -19.24 3.18 -11.20
C SER A 9 -18.67 3.65 -12.53
N GLN A 10 -17.36 3.47 -12.76
CA GLN A 10 -16.72 3.75 -14.06
C GLN A 10 -17.29 2.91 -15.21
N ARG A 11 -17.79 1.70 -14.91
CA ARG A 11 -18.44 0.81 -15.88
C ARG A 11 -19.96 1.02 -15.95
N GLY A 12 -20.49 2.04 -15.30
CA GLY A 12 -21.93 2.33 -15.24
C GLY A 12 -22.74 1.35 -14.40
N LEU A 13 -22.10 0.57 -13.53
CA LEU A 13 -22.75 -0.36 -12.62
C LEU A 13 -22.69 0.18 -11.18
N SER A 14 -23.81 0.17 -10.46
CA SER A 14 -23.78 0.48 -9.03
C SER A 14 -23.45 -0.76 -8.21
N LEU A 15 -22.78 -0.57 -7.07
CA LEU A 15 -22.49 -1.64 -6.12
C LEU A 15 -23.75 -2.44 -5.72
N ASP A 16 -24.88 -1.77 -5.55
CA ASP A 16 -26.16 -2.40 -5.22
C ASP A 16 -26.65 -3.38 -6.31
N LYS A 17 -26.60 -2.98 -7.59
CA LYS A 17 -26.93 -3.87 -8.71
C LYS A 17 -25.97 -5.06 -8.80
N TYR A 18 -24.68 -4.82 -8.55
CA TYR A 18 -23.67 -5.87 -8.53
C TYR A 18 -23.92 -6.90 -7.42
N LEU A 19 -24.26 -6.44 -6.21
CA LEU A 19 -24.65 -7.28 -5.08
C LEU A 19 -25.91 -8.11 -5.42
N GLY A 20 -26.90 -7.49 -6.05
CA GLY A 20 -28.10 -8.16 -6.56
C GLY A 20 -27.78 -9.29 -7.55
N TYR A 21 -26.90 -9.06 -8.53
CA TYR A 21 -26.46 -10.12 -9.45
C TYR A 21 -25.73 -11.27 -8.76
N MET A 22 -24.99 -10.98 -7.70
CA MET A 22 -24.27 -11.97 -6.91
C MET A 22 -25.16 -12.67 -5.86
N ASN A 23 -26.45 -12.33 -5.78
CA ASN A 23 -27.38 -12.81 -4.75
C ASN A 23 -26.80 -12.67 -3.32
N THR A 24 -26.12 -11.56 -3.05
CA THR A 24 -25.49 -11.28 -1.75
C THR A 24 -25.74 -9.84 -1.35
N ASP A 25 -25.51 -9.52 -0.08
CA ASP A 25 -25.60 -8.16 0.44
C ASP A 25 -24.21 -7.63 0.81
N LEU A 26 -24.16 -6.39 1.31
CA LEU A 26 -22.91 -5.76 1.72
C LEU A 26 -22.24 -6.52 2.87
N ALA A 27 -23.02 -7.16 3.76
CA ALA A 27 -22.50 -7.95 4.88
C ALA A 27 -21.82 -9.23 4.38
N GLY A 28 -22.49 -9.99 3.51
CA GLY A 28 -21.94 -11.17 2.87
C GLY A 28 -20.71 -10.85 2.01
N LEU A 29 -20.71 -9.71 1.32
CA LEU A 29 -19.51 -9.22 0.63
C LEU A 29 -18.36 -8.97 1.63
N ARG A 30 -18.61 -8.25 2.73
CA ARG A 30 -17.59 -7.99 3.77
C ARG A 30 -17.03 -9.26 4.36
N ASP A 31 -17.86 -10.24 4.66
CA ASP A 31 -17.41 -11.50 5.24
C ASP A 31 -16.57 -12.33 4.25
N ARG A 32 -16.81 -12.21 2.95
CA ARG A 32 -15.92 -12.79 1.93
C ARG A 32 -14.54 -12.12 1.87
N TYR A 33 -14.49 -10.80 2.06
CA TYR A 33 -13.21 -10.05 2.08
C TYR A 33 -12.47 -10.13 3.42
N ARG A 34 -13.17 -10.42 4.51
CA ARG A 34 -12.63 -10.43 5.87
C ARG A 34 -11.36 -11.30 6.03
N PRO A 35 -11.27 -12.53 5.50
CA PRO A 35 -10.07 -13.34 5.65
C PRO A 35 -8.84 -12.71 4.98
N ALA A 36 -9.00 -12.19 3.76
CA ALA A 36 -7.91 -11.53 3.04
C ALA A 36 -7.46 -10.25 3.76
N ALA A 37 -8.40 -9.43 4.21
CA ALA A 37 -8.09 -8.21 4.98
C ALA A 37 -7.41 -8.53 6.32
N LEU A 38 -7.77 -9.64 6.97
CA LEU A 38 -7.13 -10.09 8.20
C LEU A 38 -5.66 -10.48 7.95
N GLU A 39 -5.39 -11.23 6.89
CA GLU A 39 -4.03 -11.61 6.51
C GLU A 39 -3.17 -10.41 6.10
N GLU A 40 -3.77 -9.45 5.39
CA GLU A 40 -3.13 -8.19 5.03
C GLU A 40 -2.69 -7.40 6.28
N VAL A 41 -3.63 -7.16 7.21
CA VAL A 41 -3.32 -6.47 8.47
C VAL A 41 -2.27 -7.22 9.30
N ARG A 42 -2.34 -8.55 9.36
CA ARG A 42 -1.31 -9.36 10.04
C ARG A 42 0.06 -9.17 9.41
N THR A 43 0.13 -9.17 8.08
CA THR A 43 1.38 -8.97 7.34
C THR A 43 1.95 -7.58 7.60
N GLU A 44 1.11 -6.54 7.54
CA GLU A 44 1.52 -5.17 7.85
C GLU A 44 2.08 -5.04 9.27
N LEU A 45 1.35 -5.55 10.26
CA LEU A 45 1.80 -5.53 11.66
C LEU A 45 3.11 -6.31 11.86
N THR A 46 3.31 -7.40 11.11
CA THR A 46 4.54 -8.19 11.16
C THR A 46 5.71 -7.41 10.60
N LEU A 47 5.53 -6.76 9.43
CA LEU A 47 6.56 -5.90 8.83
C LEU A 47 6.90 -4.72 9.73
N GLU A 48 5.90 -4.07 10.33
CA GLU A 48 6.12 -2.99 11.30
C GLU A 48 6.90 -3.44 12.53
N ALA A 49 6.58 -4.63 13.06
CA ALA A 49 7.29 -5.20 14.19
C ALA A 49 8.77 -5.43 13.85
N ILE A 50 9.07 -5.92 12.64
CA ILE A 50 10.44 -6.12 12.16
C ILE A 50 11.17 -4.78 12.00
N VAL A 51 10.53 -3.78 11.39
CA VAL A 51 11.09 -2.42 11.27
C VAL A 51 11.50 -1.88 12.64
N LYS A 52 10.65 -2.06 13.66
CA LYS A 52 10.92 -1.61 15.03
C LYS A 52 12.01 -2.44 15.71
N ALA A 53 11.98 -3.77 15.56
CA ALA A 53 12.93 -4.68 16.20
C ALA A 53 14.35 -4.51 15.67
N GLU A 54 14.50 -4.38 14.35
CA GLU A 54 15.79 -4.21 13.67
C GLU A 54 16.21 -2.73 13.55
N ALA A 55 15.43 -1.82 14.14
CA ALA A 55 15.64 -0.37 14.06
C ALA A 55 15.88 0.13 12.61
N LEU A 56 15.11 -0.39 11.65
CA LEU A 56 15.23 -0.01 10.25
C LEU A 56 14.82 1.46 10.11
N ALA A 57 15.72 2.25 9.55
CA ALA A 57 15.50 3.64 9.22
C ALA A 57 15.61 3.86 7.70
N VAL A 58 14.96 4.91 7.22
CA VAL A 58 15.12 5.42 5.86
C VAL A 58 16.15 6.53 5.90
N SER A 59 17.23 6.39 5.14
CA SER A 59 18.18 7.49 4.96
C SER A 59 17.62 8.54 3.98
N ASP A 60 18.14 9.77 4.03
CA ASP A 60 17.75 10.81 3.09
C ASP A 60 18.10 10.44 1.63
N GLU A 61 19.16 9.65 1.45
CA GLU A 61 19.58 9.12 0.14
C GLU A 61 18.55 8.12 -0.41
N GLU A 62 18.13 7.14 0.41
CA GLU A 62 17.09 6.16 0.04
C GLU A 62 15.76 6.85 -0.27
N TYR A 63 15.42 7.88 0.51
CA TYR A 63 14.24 8.70 0.25
C TYR A 63 14.35 9.41 -1.10
N SER A 64 15.47 10.07 -1.37
CA SER A 64 15.69 10.77 -2.64
C SER A 64 15.64 9.82 -3.85
N GLU A 65 16.22 8.62 -3.74
CA GLU A 65 16.15 7.61 -4.80
C GLU A 65 14.72 7.14 -5.06
N GLU A 66 13.93 6.92 -4.02
CA GLU A 66 12.54 6.50 -4.18
C GLU A 66 11.70 7.61 -4.83
N VAL A 67 11.95 8.87 -4.47
CA VAL A 67 11.32 10.03 -5.12
C VAL A 67 11.69 10.13 -6.61
N ASP A 68 12.96 9.91 -6.98
CA ASP A 68 13.39 9.88 -8.39
C ASP A 68 12.72 8.73 -9.17
N LYS A 69 12.60 7.54 -8.55
CA LYS A 69 11.85 6.41 -9.14
C LYS A 69 10.38 6.77 -9.34
N MET A 70 9.74 7.44 -8.38
CA MET A 70 8.37 7.91 -8.51
C MET A 70 8.23 8.94 -9.64
N ALA A 71 9.13 9.91 -9.75
CA ALA A 71 9.12 10.90 -10.84
C ALA A 71 9.14 10.24 -12.22
N LYS A 72 10.03 9.25 -12.39
CA LYS A 72 10.13 8.45 -13.62
C LYS A 72 8.87 7.62 -13.89
N ALA A 73 8.30 6.98 -12.86
CA ALA A 73 7.11 6.15 -12.99
C ALA A 73 5.87 6.96 -13.37
N TYR A 74 5.66 8.11 -12.74
CA TYR A 74 4.52 9.00 -13.00
C TYR A 74 4.71 9.88 -14.24
N LYS A 75 5.89 9.87 -14.88
CA LYS A 75 6.27 10.76 -16.00
C LYS A 75 5.94 12.23 -15.72
N MET A 76 6.03 12.63 -14.46
CA MET A 76 5.71 13.98 -14.00
C MET A 76 6.98 14.82 -13.83
N PRO A 77 6.91 16.15 -14.03
CA PRO A 77 8.02 17.03 -13.71
C PRO A 77 8.35 16.96 -12.21
N ASP A 78 9.64 16.91 -11.88
CA ASP A 78 10.15 16.94 -10.50
C ASP A 78 9.53 18.03 -9.62
N SER A 79 9.18 19.18 -10.22
CA SER A 79 8.59 20.31 -9.51
C SER A 79 7.18 20.04 -8.99
N GLU A 80 6.40 19.20 -9.67
CA GLU A 80 5.05 18.83 -9.29
C GLU A 80 5.07 17.70 -8.25
N LEU A 81 5.94 16.72 -8.44
CA LEU A 81 6.16 15.66 -7.45
C LEU A 81 6.69 16.22 -6.13
N LYS A 82 7.63 17.15 -6.16
CA LYS A 82 8.14 17.83 -4.95
C LYS A 82 7.04 18.62 -4.23
N LYS A 83 6.05 19.17 -4.94
CA LYS A 83 4.89 19.83 -4.32
C LYS A 83 3.96 18.83 -3.66
N MET A 84 3.71 17.68 -4.29
CA MET A 84 2.92 16.61 -3.67
C MET A 84 3.61 16.05 -2.42
N LEU A 85 4.92 15.86 -2.48
CA LEU A 85 5.72 15.35 -1.35
C LEU A 85 6.07 16.41 -0.29
N ALA A 86 5.74 17.68 -0.53
CA ALA A 86 5.93 18.74 0.45
C ALA A 86 4.96 18.61 1.63
N ASP A 87 3.83 17.92 1.45
CA ASP A 87 2.97 17.54 2.57
C ASP A 87 3.67 16.45 3.38
N LYS A 88 3.80 16.69 4.70
CA LYS A 88 4.38 15.72 5.64
C LYS A 88 3.71 14.36 5.54
N ARG A 89 2.39 14.29 5.30
CA ARG A 89 1.67 13.02 5.17
C ARG A 89 2.15 12.21 3.97
N HIS A 90 2.43 12.87 2.86
CA HIS A 90 2.91 12.22 1.65
C HIS A 90 4.38 11.77 1.81
N ALA A 91 5.22 12.60 2.44
CA ALA A 91 6.58 12.22 2.77
C ALA A 91 6.64 11.02 3.73
N GLU A 92 5.78 10.98 4.75
CA GLU A 92 5.66 9.85 5.68
C GLU A 92 5.21 8.57 4.96
N ALA A 93 4.20 8.64 4.09
CA ALA A 93 3.75 7.49 3.31
C ALA A 93 4.84 6.90 2.40
N VAL A 94 5.69 7.74 1.81
CA VAL A 94 6.85 7.29 1.04
C VAL A 94 7.86 6.60 1.94
N LYS A 95 8.18 7.18 3.10
CA LYS A 95 9.10 6.57 4.07
C LYS A 95 8.60 5.21 4.56
N GLU A 96 7.32 5.09 4.91
CA GLU A 96 6.72 3.81 5.29
C GLU A 96 6.82 2.76 4.18
N THR A 97 6.62 3.16 2.93
CA THR A 97 6.74 2.24 1.78
C THR A 97 8.17 1.72 1.65
N ILE A 98 9.17 2.59 1.83
CA ILE A 98 10.58 2.19 1.84
C ILE A 98 10.86 1.23 3.00
N LEU A 99 10.39 1.54 4.21
CA LEU A 99 10.57 0.68 5.39
C LEU A 99 9.95 -0.70 5.21
N ARG A 100 8.72 -0.78 4.67
CA ARG A 100 8.05 -2.05 4.36
C ARG A 100 8.88 -2.87 3.38
N ARG A 101 9.41 -2.25 2.31
CA ARG A 101 10.28 -2.95 1.36
C ARG A 101 11.58 -3.44 2.01
N LYS A 102 12.19 -2.64 2.88
CA LYS A 102 13.40 -3.03 3.62
C LYS A 102 13.13 -4.19 4.58
N ALA A 103 12.02 -4.17 5.30
CA ALA A 103 11.62 -5.27 6.17
C ALA A 103 11.35 -6.55 5.38
N ALA A 104 10.67 -6.45 4.24
CA ALA A 104 10.47 -7.59 3.35
C ALA A 104 11.81 -8.14 2.82
N GLN A 105 12.73 -7.27 2.39
CA GLN A 105 14.06 -7.66 1.93
C GLN A 105 14.88 -8.33 3.05
N PHE A 106 14.80 -7.80 4.27
CA PHE A 106 15.47 -8.38 5.43
C PHE A 106 14.97 -9.81 5.72
N ILE A 107 13.66 -10.04 5.60
CA ILE A 107 13.07 -11.38 5.75
C ILE A 107 13.60 -12.31 4.66
N THR A 108 13.62 -11.88 3.40
CA THR A 108 14.11 -12.72 2.29
C THR A 108 15.59 -13.03 2.42
N ASP A 109 16.42 -12.05 2.81
CA ASP A 109 17.87 -12.24 2.96
C ASP A 109 18.20 -13.14 4.16
N SER A 110 17.43 -13.04 5.23
CA SER A 110 17.51 -13.91 6.40
C SER A 110 17.03 -15.33 6.09
N ALA A 111 16.00 -15.48 5.25
CA ALA A 111 15.45 -16.78 4.87
C ALA A 111 16.35 -17.58 3.90
N VAL A 112 17.15 -16.92 3.07
CA VAL A 112 18.13 -17.57 2.17
C VAL A 112 19.41 -17.98 2.91
N LYS A 113 19.68 -17.40 4.10
CA LYS A 113 20.83 -17.73 4.95
C LYS A 113 20.59 -18.90 5.92
N ALA A 114 19.49 -19.64 5.78
CA ALA A 114 19.15 -20.81 6.60
C ALA A 114 19.57 -22.13 5.94
#